data_AF-A0A6L3A1Q0-F1
#
_entry.id   AF-A0A6L3A1Q0-F1
#
_cell.length_a   1.000
_cell.length_b   1.000
_cell.length_c   1.000
_cell.angle_alpha   90.00
_cell.angle_beta   90.00
_cell.angle_gamma   90.00
#
_symmetry.space_group_name_H-M   'P 1'
#
loop_
_entity.id
_entity.type
_entity.pdbx_description
1 polymer ?
#
loop_
_entity_poly.entity_id
_entity_poly.type
_entity_poly.pdbx_seq_one_letter_code
_entity_poly.pdbx_strand_id
1 'polypeptide(L)'
;MASERVRHLATALAAGKAAAEAIPVEDLRGSGNLDYPNVRLLGWRRTDVEAAARIAQVHPSKGTAGWWGFGGWEHWQGENRTAKAHAFAQAMQDHGYQAGVAYVMD
;
A
#
# COMPACT_ATOMS: atom_id res chain seq x y z
N MET A 1 -12.29 -13.37 -16.49
CA MET A 1 -12.93 -12.38 -15.60
C MET A 1 -12.33 -12.50 -14.21
N ALA A 2 -12.00 -11.39 -13.55
CA ALA A 2 -11.44 -11.42 -12.19
C ALA A 2 -12.50 -11.88 -11.17
N SER A 3 -12.10 -12.69 -10.18
CA SER A 3 -12.99 -13.15 -9.12
C SER A 3 -13.52 -11.96 -8.29
N GLU A 4 -14.65 -12.15 -7.63
CA GLU A 4 -15.23 -11.14 -6.73
C GLU A 4 -14.24 -10.72 -5.63
N ARG A 5 -13.53 -11.70 -5.06
CA ARG A 5 -12.46 -11.48 -4.08
C ARG A 5 -11.35 -10.58 -4.63
N VAL A 6 -10.89 -10.81 -5.87
CA VAL A 6 -9.88 -9.94 -6.52
C VAL A 6 -10.41 -8.52 -6.72
N ARG A 7 -11.67 -8.37 -7.13
CA ARG A 7 -12.30 -7.05 -7.31
C ARG A 7 -12.41 -6.29 -6.00
N HIS A 8 -12.80 -6.96 -4.91
CA HIS A 8 -12.88 -6.34 -3.58
C HIS A 8 -11.51 -5.82 -3.12
N LEU A 9 -10.44 -6.62 -3.27
CA LEU A 9 -9.09 -6.16 -2.96
C LEU A 9 -8.66 -4.99 -3.85
N ALA A 10 -8.99 -5.03 -5.14
CA ALA A 10 -8.67 -3.93 -6.06
C ALA A 10 -9.34 -2.62 -5.65
N THR A 11 -10.60 -2.66 -5.20
CA THR A 11 -11.30 -1.49 -4.67
C THR A 11 -10.59 -0.92 -3.44
N ALA A 12 -10.20 -1.77 -2.48
CA ALA A 12 -9.47 -1.34 -1.29
C ALA A 12 -8.10 -0.72 -1.63
N LEU A 13 -7.35 -1.35 -2.54
CA LEU A 13 -6.05 -0.83 -3.00
C LEU A 13 -6.19 0.51 -3.73
N ALA A 14 -7.25 0.69 -4.52
CA ALA A 14 -7.54 1.96 -5.20
C ALA A 14 -7.89 3.06 -4.19
N ALA A 15 -8.67 2.73 -3.15
CA ALA A 15 -8.96 3.66 -2.05
C ALA A 15 -7.68 4.05 -1.29
N GLY A 16 -6.81 3.08 -0.99
CA GLY A 16 -5.50 3.34 -0.37
C GLY A 16 -4.63 4.27 -1.21
N LYS A 17 -4.56 4.02 -2.53
CA LYS A 17 -3.87 4.90 -3.48
C LYS A 17 -4.42 6.32 -3.43
N ALA A 18 -5.73 6.49 -3.56
CA ALA A 18 -6.36 7.82 -3.54
C ALA A 18 -6.12 8.56 -2.22
N ALA A 19 -6.19 7.86 -1.08
CA ALA A 19 -5.90 8.43 0.24
C ALA A 19 -4.45 8.91 0.36
N ALA A 20 -3.49 8.13 -0.14
CA ALA A 20 -2.09 8.52 -0.18
C ALA A 20 -1.84 9.70 -1.14
N GLU A 21 -2.46 9.71 -2.32
CA GLU A 21 -2.32 10.79 -3.30
C GLU A 21 -2.92 12.11 -2.82
N ALA A 22 -3.94 12.08 -1.98
CA ALA A 22 -4.57 13.27 -1.40
C ALA A 22 -3.66 14.04 -0.43
N ILE A 23 -2.62 13.41 0.13
CA ILE A 23 -1.65 14.09 0.98
C ILE A 23 -0.77 14.99 0.09
N PRO A 24 -0.65 16.30 0.38
CA PRO A 24 0.15 17.21 -0.43
C PRO A 24 1.64 16.81 -0.40
N VAL A 25 2.33 17.04 -1.51
CA VAL A 25 3.78 16.80 -1.59
C VAL A 25 4.50 18.02 -1.04
N GLU A 26 5.09 17.88 0.15
CA GLU A 26 5.99 18.88 0.73
C GLU A 26 7.44 18.38 0.66
N ASP A 27 8.37 19.29 0.34
CA ASP A 27 9.82 19.05 0.39
C ASP A 27 10.27 19.10 1.86
N LEU A 28 10.11 17.98 2.55
CA LEU A 28 10.40 17.87 3.98
C LEU A 28 11.87 17.56 4.27
N ARG A 29 12.79 17.68 3.29
CA ARG A 29 14.21 17.29 3.38
C ARG A 29 14.36 15.85 3.92
N GLY A 30 14.44 14.89 3.00
CA GLY A 30 14.31 13.47 3.31
C GLY A 30 15.28 12.90 4.35
N SER A 31 14.74 12.18 5.33
CA SER A 31 15.43 11.04 5.92
C SER A 31 15.48 9.88 4.91
N GLY A 32 16.49 9.01 5.02
CA GLY A 32 16.60 7.80 4.19
C GLY A 32 15.50 6.76 4.41
N ASN A 33 14.49 7.03 5.25
CA ASN A 33 13.48 6.07 5.66
C ASN A 33 12.67 5.55 4.46
N LEU A 34 12.67 4.24 4.27
CA LEU A 34 11.87 3.53 3.27
C LEU A 34 10.58 3.04 3.90
N ASP A 35 9.74 3.96 4.35
CA ASP A 35 8.42 3.63 4.90
C ASP A 35 7.45 3.20 3.81
N TYR A 36 6.71 2.12 4.02
CA TYR A 36 5.69 1.66 3.08
C TYR A 36 4.47 1.07 3.78
N PRO A 37 3.26 1.22 3.20
CA PRO A 37 2.08 0.56 3.70
C PRO A 37 2.20 -0.95 3.51
N ASN A 38 1.83 -1.71 4.54
CA ASN A 38 1.94 -3.15 4.56
C ASN A 38 0.59 -3.77 4.94
N VAL A 39 0.10 -4.72 4.14
CA VAL A 39 -1.23 -5.33 4.29
C VAL A 39 -1.08 -6.83 4.43
N ARG A 40 -1.76 -7.42 5.43
CA ARG A 40 -1.76 -8.85 5.67
C ARG A 40 -2.80 -9.54 4.80
N LEU A 41 -2.33 -10.38 3.88
CA LEU A 41 -3.14 -11.13 2.93
C LEU A 41 -2.85 -12.63 3.08
N LEU A 42 -3.12 -13.19 4.26
CA LEU A 42 -2.98 -14.62 4.51
C LEU A 42 -3.92 -15.44 3.61
N GLY A 43 -3.40 -16.54 3.06
CA GLY A 43 -4.17 -17.42 2.17
C GLY A 43 -4.55 -16.80 0.83
N TRP A 44 -3.96 -15.65 0.46
CA TRP A 44 -4.07 -15.10 -0.89
C TRP A 44 -3.00 -15.70 -1.79
N ARG A 45 -3.39 -16.05 -3.03
CA ARG A 45 -2.44 -16.44 -4.07
C ARG A 45 -1.75 -15.20 -4.59
N ARG A 46 -0.45 -15.31 -4.89
CA ARG A 46 0.34 -14.22 -5.49
C ARG A 46 -0.33 -13.62 -6.73
N THR A 47 -0.84 -14.47 -7.61
CA THR A 47 -1.53 -14.06 -8.85
C THR A 47 -2.78 -13.22 -8.59
N ASP A 48 -3.52 -13.49 -7.50
CA ASP A 48 -4.73 -12.75 -7.15
C ASP A 48 -4.37 -11.36 -6.63
N VAL A 49 -3.31 -11.26 -5.82
CA VAL A 49 -2.80 -9.98 -5.31
C VAL A 49 -2.24 -9.13 -6.46
N GLU A 50 -1.45 -9.70 -7.35
CA GLU A 50 -0.91 -9.01 -8.52
C GLU A 50 -2.00 -8.57 -9.51
N ALA A 51 -3.04 -9.38 -9.70
CA ALA A 51 -4.20 -9.01 -10.51
C ALA A 51 -4.96 -7.82 -9.90
N ALA A 52 -5.22 -7.84 -8.59
CA ALA A 52 -5.87 -6.75 -7.88
C ALA A 52 -5.03 -5.46 -7.93
N ALA A 53 -3.72 -5.57 -7.69
CA ALA A 53 -2.79 -4.45 -7.75
C ALA A 53 -2.72 -3.82 -9.15
N ARG A 54 -2.76 -4.65 -10.21
CA ARG A 54 -2.83 -4.16 -11.60
C ARG A 54 -4.12 -3.38 -11.87
N ILE A 55 -5.26 -3.86 -11.39
CA ILE A 55 -6.55 -3.15 -11.52
C ILE A 55 -6.49 -1.80 -10.80
N ALA A 56 -5.93 -1.77 -9.59
CA ALA A 56 -5.78 -0.57 -8.77
C ALA A 56 -4.61 0.34 -9.22
N GLN A 57 -3.79 -0.10 -10.19
CA GLN A 57 -2.58 0.59 -10.64
C GLN A 57 -1.63 0.95 -9.48
N VAL A 58 -1.32 -0.04 -8.64
CA VAL A 58 -0.32 0.04 -7.58
C VAL A 58 0.72 -1.07 -7.77
N HIS A 59 1.93 -0.88 -7.22
CA HIS A 59 2.99 -1.88 -7.30
C HIS A 59 2.99 -2.75 -6.02
N PRO A 60 2.71 -4.06 -6.12
CA PRO A 60 2.81 -4.96 -4.99
C PRO A 60 4.24 -5.45 -4.78
N SER A 61 4.70 -5.50 -3.54
CA SER A 61 5.93 -6.17 -3.12
C SER A 61 5.61 -7.19 -2.03
N LYS A 62 6.05 -8.43 -2.22
CA LYS A 62 5.76 -9.49 -1.26
C LYS A 62 6.77 -9.43 -0.10
N GLY A 63 6.26 -9.24 1.11
CA GLY A 63 7.03 -9.38 2.35
C GLY A 63 7.03 -10.82 2.90
N THR A 64 7.41 -10.96 4.16
CA THR A 64 7.42 -12.24 4.88
C THR A 64 6.04 -12.53 5.49
N ALA A 65 5.76 -13.81 5.81
CA ALA A 65 4.58 -14.23 6.60
C ALA A 65 3.20 -13.73 6.09
N GLY A 66 3.02 -13.56 4.78
CA GLY A 66 1.75 -13.14 4.17
C GLY A 66 1.49 -11.63 4.19
N TRP A 67 2.50 -10.84 4.52
CA TRP A 67 2.49 -9.38 4.41
C TRP A 67 2.87 -8.91 3.01
N TRP A 68 2.22 -7.86 2.54
CA TRP A 68 2.41 -7.27 1.22
C TRP A 68 2.57 -5.77 1.34
N GLY A 69 3.72 -5.27 0.90
CA GLY A 69 3.96 -3.86 0.69
C GLY A 69 3.28 -3.38 -0.58
N PHE A 70 2.74 -2.17 -0.57
CA PHE A 70 2.20 -1.53 -1.77
C PHE A 70 2.92 -0.20 -2.01
N GLY A 71 3.48 -0.03 -3.20
CA GLY A 71 4.31 1.12 -3.58
C GLY A 71 4.05 1.56 -5.02
N GLY A 72 5.04 2.25 -5.60
CA GLY A 72 4.92 2.95 -6.89
C GLY A 72 5.14 4.47 -6.79
N TRP A 73 5.67 4.93 -5.66
CA TRP A 73 5.73 6.34 -5.30
C TRP A 73 7.16 6.80 -5.03
N GLU A 74 7.99 6.63 -6.04
CA GLU A 74 9.44 6.82 -5.98
C GLU A 74 9.84 8.28 -5.72
N HIS A 75 8.88 9.20 -5.74
CA HIS A 75 9.09 10.63 -5.55
C HIS A 75 8.97 11.09 -4.09
N TRP A 76 8.52 10.24 -3.17
CA TRP A 76 8.26 10.64 -1.78
C TRP A 76 9.50 10.38 -0.93
N GLN A 77 9.95 11.34 -0.13
CA GLN A 77 11.05 11.17 0.82
C GLN A 77 10.66 11.68 2.21
N GLY A 78 11.30 11.15 3.26
CA GLY A 78 11.10 11.58 4.64
C GLY A 78 9.66 11.46 5.13
N GLU A 79 9.24 12.41 5.98
CA GLU A 79 7.93 12.43 6.68
C GLU A 79 6.72 12.37 5.73
N ASN A 80 6.88 12.84 4.50
CA ASN A 80 5.84 12.80 3.47
C ASN A 80 5.52 11.35 3.06
N ARG A 81 6.55 10.51 2.93
CA ARG A 81 6.39 9.08 2.67
C ARG A 81 5.65 8.38 3.82
N THR A 82 6.00 8.71 5.06
CA THR A 82 5.35 8.17 6.26
C THR A 82 3.87 8.51 6.31
N ALA A 83 3.51 9.78 6.14
CA ALA A 83 2.11 10.23 6.17
C ALA A 83 1.26 9.54 5.09
N LYS A 84 1.80 9.39 3.89
CA LYS A 84 1.14 8.70 2.78
C LYS A 84 0.99 7.20 3.02
N ALA A 85 2.00 6.55 3.58
CA ALA A 85 1.91 5.15 4.00
C ALA A 85 0.84 4.94 5.07
N HIS A 86 0.72 5.85 6.04
CA HIS A 86 -0.36 5.81 7.03
C HIS A 86 -1.74 5.99 6.39
N ALA A 87 -1.91 6.97 5.49
CA ALA A 87 -3.17 7.21 4.80
C ALA A 87 -3.62 5.99 4.00
N PHE A 88 -2.69 5.34 3.28
CA PHE A 88 -2.98 4.09 2.57
C PHE A 88 -3.40 2.97 3.52
N ALA A 89 -2.63 2.77 4.61
CA ALA A 89 -2.92 1.72 5.57
C ALA A 89 -4.29 1.90 6.24
N GLN A 90 -4.65 3.15 6.60
CA GLN A 90 -5.95 3.47 7.17
C GLN A 90 -7.09 3.12 6.20
N ALA A 91 -6.98 3.53 4.93
CA ALA A 91 -8.00 3.19 3.93
C ALA A 91 -8.15 1.66 3.77
N MET A 92 -7.06 0.90 3.81
CA MET A 92 -7.14 -0.57 3.78
C MET A 92 -7.87 -1.14 5.02
N GLN A 93 -7.64 -0.55 6.21
CA GLN A 93 -8.35 -0.93 7.44
C GLN A 93 -9.86 -0.62 7.35
N ASP A 94 -10.24 0.52 6.77
CA ASP A 94 -11.64 0.90 6.56
C ASP A 94 -12.36 -0.08 5.61
N HIS A 95 -11.60 -0.74 4.73
CA HIS A 95 -12.07 -1.84 3.88
C HIS A 95 -11.96 -3.24 4.53
N GLY A 96 -11.67 -3.32 5.82
CA GLY A 96 -11.64 -4.56 6.60
C GLY A 96 -10.35 -5.38 6.50
N TYR A 97 -9.27 -4.80 5.95
CA TYR A 97 -7.98 -5.49 5.86
C TYR A 97 -7.09 -5.16 7.06
N GLN A 98 -6.35 -6.15 7.55
CA GLN A 98 -5.29 -5.91 8.51
C GLN A 98 -4.12 -5.21 7.80
N ALA A 99 -3.89 -3.93 8.08
CA ALA A 99 -2.84 -3.13 7.47
C ALA A 99 -2.09 -2.27 8.50
N GLY A 100 -0.89 -1.82 8.16
CA GLY A 100 -0.06 -0.92 8.97
C GLY A 100 1.05 -0.30 8.13
N VAL A 101 2.00 0.38 8.78
CA VAL A 101 3.20 0.92 8.13
C VAL A 101 4.40 0.11 8.59
N ALA A 102 5.21 -0.35 7.62
CA ALA A 102 6.51 -0.90 7.91
C ALA A 102 7.53 0.23 7.82
N TYR A 103 8.21 0.49 8.94
CA TYR A 103 9.30 1.46 9.01
C TYR A 103 10.61 0.75 8.71
N VAL A 104 11.33 1.21 7.68
CA VAL A 104 12.67 0.73 7.37
C VAL A 104 13.61 1.89 7.61
N MET A 105 14.33 1.81 8.72
CA MET A 105 15.46 2.68 9.02
C MET A 105 16.73 1.98 8.51
N ASP A 106 17.50 2.67 7.68
CA ASP A 106 18.91 2.32 7.42
C ASP A 106 19.77 2.65 8.66
#